data_AF-A0A6L6IMV0-F1
#
_entry.id   AF-A0A6L6IMV0-F1
#
_cell.length_a   1.000
_cell.length_b   1.000
_cell.length_c   1.000
_cell.angle_alpha   90.00
_cell.angle_beta   90.00
_cell.angle_gamma   90.00
#
_symmetry.space_group_name_H-M   'P 1'
#
loop_
_entity.id
_entity.type
_entity.pdbx_description
1 polymer ?
#
loop_
_entity_poly.entity_id
_entity_poly.type
_entity_poly.pdbx_seq_one_letter_code
_entity_poly.pdbx_strand_id
1 'polypeptide(L)'
;MHRRPLDQFVFAISPVYLSAVEDDILAGIPALRNADQQLKIATSQAYNGALRRWVTCSHAGMLEMLNTNFTALNISLAGMLIDKIVATDSGPGNFQGEQMHV
;
A
#
# COMPACT_ATOMS: atom_id res chain seq x y z
N MET A 1 1.60 11.33 -11.53
CA MET A 1 0.58 11.84 -10.58
C MET A 1 -0.33 12.90 -11.18
N HIS A 2 0.15 13.85 -12.00
CA HIS A 2 -0.68 14.96 -12.52
C HIS A 2 -1.90 14.58 -13.38
N ARG A 3 -1.88 13.45 -14.11
CA ARG A 3 -3.02 13.01 -14.93
C ARG A 3 -4.15 12.34 -14.13
N ARG A 4 -3.81 11.76 -12.98
CA ARG A 4 -4.74 11.10 -12.06
C ARG A 4 -4.32 11.44 -10.63
N PRO A 5 -4.72 12.63 -10.14
CA PRO A 5 -4.20 13.18 -8.89
C PRO A 5 -4.68 12.44 -7.63
N LEU A 6 -5.61 11.49 -7.78
CA LEU A 6 -6.18 10.69 -6.70
C LEU A 6 -5.65 9.26 -6.67
N ASP A 7 -4.74 8.88 -7.59
CA ASP A 7 -4.14 7.54 -7.60
C ASP A 7 -3.40 7.29 -6.27
N GLN A 8 -3.51 6.07 -5.76
CA GLN A 8 -2.81 5.60 -4.57
C GLN A 8 -1.72 4.61 -4.99
N PHE A 9 -0.59 4.66 -4.30
CA PHE A 9 0.64 3.92 -4.62
C PHE A 9 1.03 3.05 -3.44
N VAL A 10 1.21 1.76 -3.71
CA VAL A 10 1.66 0.77 -2.73
C VAL A 10 2.97 0.16 -3.21
N PHE A 11 4.03 0.30 -2.41
CA PHE A 11 5.34 -0.29 -2.70
C PHE A 11 5.56 -1.52 -1.84
N ALA A 12 5.77 -2.70 -2.44
CA ALA A 12 6.26 -3.89 -1.76
C ALA A 12 7.76 -4.02 -2.01
N ILE A 13 8.60 -3.71 -1.03
CA ILE A 13 10.04 -3.56 -1.26
C ILE A 13 10.86 -4.02 -0.06
N SER A 14 12.05 -4.59 -0.30
CA SER A 14 12.97 -4.92 0.81
C SER A 14 13.60 -3.67 1.41
N PRO A 15 14.05 -3.68 2.68
CA PRO A 15 14.68 -2.52 3.32
C PRO A 15 15.92 -2.00 2.59
N VAL A 16 16.70 -2.90 1.97
CA VAL A 16 17.91 -2.54 1.21
C VAL A 16 17.54 -1.72 -0.03
N TYR A 17 16.59 -2.21 -0.82
CA TYR A 17 16.12 -1.49 -2.00
C TYR A 17 15.38 -0.21 -1.65
N LEU A 18 14.60 -0.21 -0.56
CA LEU A 18 13.93 1.01 -0.08
C LEU A 18 14.93 2.10 0.28
N SER A 19 16.02 1.74 0.94
CA SER A 19 17.09 2.68 1.28
C SER A 19 17.80 3.21 0.02
N ALA A 20 17.95 2.37 -1.01
CA ALA A 20 18.59 2.76 -2.26
C ALA A 20 17.78 3.75 -3.10
N VAL A 21 16.44 3.68 -3.06
CA VAL A 21 15.53 4.56 -3.82
C VAL A 21 14.90 5.66 -2.96
N GLU A 22 15.36 5.81 -1.71
CA GLU A 22 14.75 6.71 -0.73
C GLU A 22 14.68 8.15 -1.25
N ASP A 23 15.79 8.67 -1.77
CA ASP A 23 15.88 10.04 -2.27
C ASP A 23 14.97 10.28 -3.48
N ASP A 24 14.84 9.30 -4.37
CA ASP A 24 13.95 9.39 -5.54
C ASP A 24 12.47 9.44 -5.11
N ILE A 25 12.08 8.63 -4.12
CA ILE A 25 10.73 8.66 -3.57
C ILE A 25 10.47 10.00 -2.89
N LEU A 26 11.40 10.48 -2.05
CA LEU A 26 11.29 11.77 -1.38
C LEU A 26 11.14 12.94 -2.37
N ALA A 27 11.90 12.93 -3.46
CA ALA A 27 11.80 13.93 -4.52
C ALA A 27 10.44 13.89 -5.24
N GLY A 28 9.78 12.72 -5.27
CA GLY A 28 8.45 12.53 -5.86
C GLY A 28 7.28 12.94 -4.95
N ILE A 29 7.47 12.98 -3.63
CA ILE A 29 6.40 13.30 -2.66
C ILE A 29 5.68 14.63 -2.93
N PRO A 30 6.36 15.74 -3.28
CA PRO A 30 5.69 17.00 -3.59
C PRO A 30 4.71 16.94 -4.76
N ALA A 31 4.78 15.92 -5.62
CA ALA A 31 3.83 15.72 -6.71
C ALA A 31 2.53 15.02 -6.28
N LEU A 32 2.45 14.52 -5.05
CA LEU A 32 1.25 13.95 -4.45
C LEU A 32 0.36 15.06 -3.88
N ARG A 33 -0.96 14.92 -4.06
CA ARG A 33 -1.93 15.86 -3.47
C ARG A 33 -2.04 15.66 -1.96
N ASN A 34 -2.02 14.41 -1.51
CA ASN A 34 -2.00 14.03 -0.11
C ASN A 34 -1.12 12.79 0.07
N ALA A 35 0.14 12.99 0.45
CA ALA A 35 1.11 11.90 0.58
C ALA A 35 0.69 10.84 1.60
N ASP A 36 0.08 11.23 2.72
CA ASP A 36 -0.29 10.29 3.79
C ASP A 36 -1.43 9.34 3.40
N GLN A 37 -2.28 9.75 2.46
CA GLN A 37 -3.34 8.90 1.91
C GLN A 37 -2.88 8.13 0.68
N GLN A 38 -2.01 8.73 -0.14
CA GLN A 38 -1.64 8.19 -1.44
C GLN A 38 -0.39 7.31 -1.43
N LEU A 39 0.47 7.39 -0.42
CA LEU A 39 1.70 6.60 -0.36
C LEU A 39 1.65 5.61 0.80
N LYS A 40 1.77 4.32 0.46
CA LYS A 40 1.97 3.24 1.44
C LYS A 40 3.14 2.37 1.02
N ILE A 41 3.97 1.98 1.96
CA ILE A 41 5.16 1.17 1.71
C ILE A 41 5.11 -0.06 2.63
N ALA A 42 5.13 -1.25 2.06
CA ALA A 42 5.27 -2.51 2.75
C ALA A 42 6.72 -2.99 2.67
N THR A 43 7.38 -3.16 3.80
CA THR A 43 8.77 -3.63 3.87
C THR A 43 8.99 -4.54 5.08
N SER A 44 10.12 -5.24 5.16
CA SER A 44 10.46 -6.06 6.33
C SER A 44 11.16 -5.23 7.41
N GLN A 45 11.22 -5.75 8.63
CA GLN A 45 11.94 -5.10 9.72
C GLN A 45 13.43 -4.90 9.35
N ALA A 46 13.87 -3.64 9.36
CA ALA A 46 15.26 -3.14 9.30
C ALA A 46 15.30 -1.69 8.81
N TYR A 47 14.23 -1.23 8.13
CA TYR A 47 14.19 0.13 7.60
C TYR A 47 14.00 1.19 8.70
N ASN A 48 14.86 2.20 8.71
CA ASN A 48 14.82 3.33 9.65
C ASN A 48 15.14 4.68 8.99
N GLY A 49 14.73 4.86 7.72
CA GLY A 49 14.98 6.07 6.95
C GLY A 49 13.86 7.13 7.06
N ALA A 50 13.93 8.15 6.21
CA ALA A 50 13.04 9.30 6.19
C ALA A 50 11.59 8.98 5.79
N LEU A 51 11.37 7.91 5.02
CA LEU A 51 10.04 7.45 4.59
C LEU A 51 9.29 6.68 5.69
N ARG A 52 9.86 6.52 6.88
CA ARG A 52 9.33 5.67 7.96
C ARG A 52 7.85 5.93 8.29
N ARG A 53 7.38 7.16 8.11
CA ARG A 53 5.96 7.51 8.36
C ARG A 53 4.97 6.85 7.40
N TRP A 54 5.40 6.48 6.19
CA TRP A 54 4.59 5.80 5.18
C TRP A 54 4.82 4.27 5.16
N VAL A 55 5.68 3.76 6.06
CA VAL A 55 6.11 2.37 6.08
C VAL A 55 5.27 1.54 7.06
N THR A 56 4.76 0.42 6.55
CA THR A 56 4.22 -0.69 7.32
C THR A 56 5.20 -1.84 7.28
N CYS A 57 5.74 -2.21 8.45
CA CYS A 57 6.67 -3.31 8.55
C CYS A 57 5.95 -4.65 8.64
N SER A 58 6.33 -5.59 7.79
CA SER A 58 5.97 -7.00 7.93
C SER A 58 6.77 -7.65 9.06
N HIS A 59 6.18 -8.68 9.68
CA HIS A 59 6.85 -9.47 10.72
C HIS A 59 6.40 -10.93 10.66
N ALA A 60 7.18 -11.83 11.26
CA ALA A 60 6.93 -13.28 11.22
C ALA A 60 5.52 -13.68 11.69
N GLY A 61 4.98 -12.99 12.70
CA GLY A 61 3.60 -13.23 13.17
C GLY A 61 2.50 -12.98 12.13
N MET A 62 2.79 -12.37 10.97
CA MET A 62 1.83 -12.16 9.89
C MET A 62 1.76 -13.34 8.91
N LEU A 63 2.66 -14.33 8.99
CA LEU A 63 2.75 -15.42 8.00
C LEU A 63 1.46 -16.26 7.92
N GLU A 64 0.88 -16.59 9.07
CA GLU A 64 -0.36 -17.36 9.16
C GLU A 64 -1.56 -16.53 8.69
N MET A 65 -1.68 -15.28 9.16
CA MET A 65 -2.74 -14.36 8.77
C MET A 65 -2.77 -14.11 7.25
N LEU A 66 -1.59 -13.96 6.63
CA LEU A 66 -1.43 -13.67 5.22
C LEU A 66 -1.30 -14.94 4.36
N ASN A 67 -1.37 -16.12 4.97
CA ASN A 67 -1.19 -17.43 4.33
C ASN A 67 0.01 -17.44 3.35
N THR A 68 1.18 -17.02 3.83
CA THR A 68 2.35 -16.75 2.98
C THR A 68 3.66 -17.20 3.63
N ASN A 69 4.75 -17.16 2.87
CA ASN A 69 6.10 -17.44 3.36
C ASN A 69 6.91 -16.14 3.53
N PHE A 70 8.08 -16.23 4.16
CA PHE A 70 8.94 -15.07 4.41
C PHE A 70 9.35 -14.31 3.14
N THR A 71 9.53 -15.01 2.02
CA THR A 71 9.93 -14.40 0.74
C THR A 71 8.80 -13.55 0.14
N ALA A 72 7.56 -14.02 0.24
CA ALA A 72 6.39 -13.35 -0.32
C ALA A 72 5.71 -12.39 0.68
N LEU A 73 6.18 -12.31 1.91
CA LEU A 73 5.50 -11.60 3.00
C LEU A 73 5.22 -10.12 2.70
N ASN A 74 6.17 -9.40 2.11
CA ASN A 74 5.98 -7.99 1.75
C ASN A 74 4.96 -7.80 0.62
N ILE A 75 4.90 -8.75 -0.33
CA ILE A 75 3.92 -8.74 -1.43
C ILE A 75 2.53 -9.01 -0.87
N SER A 76 2.38 -10.02 -0.01
CA SER A 76 1.09 -10.32 0.64
C SER A 76 0.62 -9.17 1.54
N LEU A 77 1.53 -8.49 2.26
CA LEU A 77 1.21 -7.30 3.04
C LEU A 77 0.71 -6.16 2.14
N ALA A 78 1.37 -5.92 1.00
CA ALA A 78 0.91 -4.92 0.03
C ALA A 78 -0.48 -5.25 -0.52
N GLY A 79 -0.79 -6.52 -0.81
CA GLY A 79 -2.12 -6.96 -1.20
C GLY A 79 -3.18 -6.57 -0.16
N MET A 80 -2.93 -6.87 1.12
CA MET A 80 -3.84 -6.48 2.21
C MET A 80 -4.00 -4.95 2.35
N LEU A 81 -2.95 -4.17 2.06
CA LEU A 81 -3.05 -2.70 2.04
C LEU A 81 -3.95 -2.22 0.89
N ILE A 82 -3.88 -2.85 -0.28
CA ILE A 82 -4.74 -2.55 -1.44
C ILE A 82 -6.19 -2.90 -1.13
N ASP A 83 -6.45 -4.08 -0.54
CA ASP A 83 -7.82 -4.48 -0.17
C ASP A 83 -8.45 -3.47 0.80
N LYS A 84 -7.67 -2.97 1.77
CA LYS A 84 -8.13 -1.90 2.68
C LYS A 84 -8.45 -0.61 1.94
N ILE A 85 -7.65 -0.21 0.96
CA ILE A 85 -7.91 0.97 0.14
C ILE A 85 -9.25 0.81 -0.60
N VAL A 86 -9.42 -0.31 -1.30
CA VAL A 86 -10.62 -0.60 -2.10
C VAL A 86 -11.87 -0.66 -1.21
N ALA A 87 -11.77 -1.27 -0.04
CA ALA A 87 -12.87 -1.31 0.93
C ALA A 87 -13.23 0.08 1.48
N THR A 88 -12.27 1.00 1.57
CA THR A 88 -12.50 2.38 2.05
C THR A 88 -13.12 3.26 0.95
N ASP A 89 -12.79 3.00 -0.31
CA ASP A 89 -13.43 3.65 -1.47
C ASP A 89 -14.86 3.11 -1.72
N SER A 90 -15.15 1.91 -1.23
CA SER A 90 -16.47 1.26 -1.28
C SER A 90 -17.30 1.61 -0.04
N GLY A 91 -17.64 2.90 0.14
CA GLY A 91 -18.65 3.31 1.13
C GLY A 91 -20.02 2.65 0.90
N PRO A 92 -20.95 2.66 1.87
CA PRO A 92 -22.25 1.99 1.75
C PRO A 92 -23.12 2.73 0.72
N GLY A 93 -23.05 2.32 -0.55
CA GLY A 93 -23.74 2.96 -1.65
C GLY A 93 -24.27 1.95 -2.66
N ASN A 94 -25.57 1.69 -2.58
CA ASN A 94 -26.45 1.23 -3.65
C ASN A 94 -26.03 0.01 -4.49
N PHE A 95 -26.21 -1.19 -3.95
CA PHE A 95 -26.75 -2.28 -4.76
C PHE A 95 -28.28 -2.19 -4.75
N GLN A 96 -28.82 -1.22 -5.51
CA GLN A 96 -30.24 -1.23 -5.84
C GLN A 96 -30.42 -2.25 -6.96
N GLY A 97 -31.14 -3.32 -6.63
CA GLY A 97 -31.35 -4.46 -7.51
C GLY A 97 -31.94 -4.04 -8.85
N GLU A 98 -31.27 -4.42 -9.92
CA GLU A 98 -31.92 -4.56 -11.20
C GLU A 98 -32.58 -5.93 -11.21
N GLN A 99 -33.87 -5.94 -10.87
CA GLN A 99 -34.74 -7.09 -11.09
C GLN A 99 -34.71 -7.42 -12.58
N MET A 100 -34.18 -8.59 -12.91
CA MET A 100 -34.31 -9.18 -14.23
C MET A 100 -35.79 -9.55 -14.42
N HIS A 101 -36.52 -8.72 -15.17
CA HIS A 101 -37.87 -9.02 -15.62
C HIS A 101 -37.78 -10.23 -16.56
N VAL A 102 -38.42 -11.33 -16.16
CA VAL A 102 -38.73 -12.48 -17.02
C VAL A 102 -39.97 -12.20 -17.86
#